data_AF-A0A968X0P0-F1
#
_entry.id   AF-A0A968X0P0-F1
#
_cell.length_a   1.000
_cell.length_b   1.000
_cell.length_c   1.000
_cell.angle_alpha   90.00
_cell.angle_beta   90.00
_cell.angle_gamma   90.00
#
_symmetry.space_group_name_H-M   'P 1'
#
loop_
_entity.id
_entity.type
_entity.pdbx_description
1 polymer ?
#
loop_
_entity_poly.entity_id
_entity_poly.type
_entity_poly.pdbx_seq_one_letter_code
_entity_poly.pdbx_strand_id
1 'polypeptide(L)'
;CKSRRPRFAPSASRCISHTPNEFLHAVAADYPRGWFPRYWCREQSYWTPIGSPKGKKRGLINEEGMVEVDEAGFSLEPFLLVAGQLVTWADAKIQISLADDGTPFPTVTWQWDEMKMHIVPWMDGTDDELTLRVNYVLENITLDDVRLVITARPFQVNPPWQAFRNLGGQSPIHKIECLKRKIKIDSREILTTPSPQHCGAAMFEEGGVLEFLSKGEVPMHQNVNDPSGLASAAMIWNVPKGKEFTTTLSFPYFKSPNKYSKRNRQKAIECWKETLAPVEWRVPPVAQEAIQCFHTAAAHILINRDGPAIQPGPRRYTRSWVRDCVIMGAALAKIGQAQALREFLNWYVQFQHPNGHVPCVVDRDGVDSLVEHDSHGQWIWGVSEIFRADQNLDFLKSMWPSVKRAADYLLDLRKQRLTDFYQQPKHAACYGLLPESASHEGYLAHPVHSYWDDFWGIRGLEAAAELAAVLGYSEDSTAWKNEANLFLADTISSIGKVIADRKLDYIPGSVEWADFDPTATANAIALLDFADDLPAAPLDHMLGTYLDGFRKNIAAKFHGSTTPPTKSVSSVHSFVSGKEMRPTSYLIFSYQIADLSSGINGRKSAGVMLAHPDI
;
A
#
# COMPACT_ATOMS: atom_id res chain seq x y z
N CYS A 1 -49.32 16.63 -40.04
CA CYS A 1 -48.09 17.10 -40.72
C CYS A 1 -47.22 17.88 -39.75
N LYS A 2 -46.10 17.26 -39.34
CA LYS A 2 -44.85 17.80 -38.74
C LYS A 2 -44.96 18.91 -37.67
N SER A 3 -44.97 18.50 -36.41
CA SER A 3 -44.52 19.28 -35.24
C SER A 3 -42.99 19.28 -35.16
N ARG A 4 -42.41 20.44 -34.83
CA ARG A 4 -40.97 20.68 -34.69
C ARG A 4 -40.50 20.14 -33.34
N ARG A 5 -39.54 19.21 -33.36
CA ARG A 5 -38.67 18.86 -32.21
C ARG A 5 -37.48 19.83 -32.18
N PRO A 6 -37.08 20.39 -31.03
CA PRO A 6 -35.76 20.97 -30.88
C PRO A 6 -34.74 19.83 -30.75
N ARG A 7 -33.73 19.80 -31.63
CA ARG A 7 -32.53 18.97 -31.48
C ARG A 7 -31.60 19.67 -30.49
N PHE A 8 -31.45 19.13 -29.29
CA PHE A 8 -30.24 19.34 -28.51
C PHE A 8 -29.28 18.22 -28.90
N ALA A 9 -28.29 18.55 -29.73
CA ALA A 9 -27.09 17.75 -29.91
C ALA A 9 -26.04 18.34 -28.96
N PRO A 10 -25.43 17.57 -28.05
CA PRO A 10 -24.23 18.03 -27.38
C PRO A 10 -23.17 18.24 -28.45
N SER A 11 -22.57 19.41 -28.50
CA SER A 11 -21.38 19.66 -29.30
C SER A 11 -20.21 18.89 -28.70
N ALA A 12 -20.13 17.59 -29.01
CA ALA A 12 -18.93 16.81 -28.82
C ALA A 12 -17.86 17.38 -29.76
N SER A 13 -17.09 18.34 -29.26
CA SER A 13 -15.76 18.60 -29.77
C SER A 13 -15.03 17.26 -29.69
N ARG A 14 -14.74 16.65 -30.84
CA ARG A 14 -14.02 15.37 -30.95
C ARG A 14 -12.61 15.55 -30.36
N CYS A 15 -12.47 15.40 -29.05
CA CYS A 15 -11.22 15.01 -28.43
C CYS A 15 -11.00 13.53 -28.79
N ILE A 16 -10.27 13.29 -29.88
CA ILE A 16 -9.67 11.98 -30.14
C ILE A 16 -8.49 11.89 -29.17
N SER A 17 -8.75 11.50 -27.92
CA SER A 17 -7.70 11.22 -26.95
C SER A 17 -7.03 9.88 -27.28
N HIS A 18 -5.72 9.79 -27.07
CA HIS A 18 -4.92 8.63 -27.49
C HIS A 18 -5.08 7.40 -26.56
N THR A 19 -5.77 7.52 -25.41
CA THR A 19 -6.02 6.41 -24.47
C THR A 19 -7.44 6.48 -23.88
N PRO A 20 -8.01 5.35 -23.40
CA PRO A 20 -9.33 5.34 -22.76
C PRO A 20 -9.45 6.24 -21.51
N ASN A 21 -8.36 6.37 -20.74
CA ASN A 21 -8.36 7.22 -19.55
C ASN A 21 -8.37 8.73 -19.88
N GLU A 22 -7.65 9.17 -20.91
CA GLU A 22 -7.71 10.58 -21.35
C GLU A 22 -9.08 10.94 -21.95
N PHE A 23 -9.75 9.97 -22.57
CA PHE A 23 -11.14 10.16 -23.03
C PHE A 23 -12.05 10.47 -21.85
N LEU A 24 -11.96 9.68 -20.77
CA LEU A 24 -12.76 9.88 -19.57
C LEU A 24 -12.43 11.19 -18.83
N HIS A 25 -11.18 11.65 -18.84
CA HIS A 25 -10.85 12.99 -18.34
C HIS A 25 -11.55 14.10 -19.13
N ALA A 26 -11.54 14.01 -20.46
CA ALA A 26 -12.22 14.99 -21.31
C ALA A 26 -13.73 14.97 -21.09
N VAL A 27 -14.32 13.78 -21.02
CA VAL A 27 -15.76 13.62 -20.73
C VAL A 27 -16.08 14.21 -19.36
N ALA A 28 -15.36 13.84 -18.30
CA ALA A 28 -15.65 14.30 -16.94
C ALA A 28 -15.58 15.83 -16.78
N ALA A 29 -14.79 16.53 -17.61
CA ALA A 29 -14.70 17.99 -17.59
C ALA A 29 -15.98 18.68 -18.11
N ASP A 30 -16.79 18.00 -18.92
CA ASP A 30 -18.05 18.52 -19.47
C ASP A 30 -19.26 18.26 -18.56
N TYR A 31 -19.09 17.50 -17.47
CA TYR A 31 -20.15 17.16 -16.53
C TYR A 31 -20.01 17.89 -15.18
N PRO A 32 -21.11 18.04 -14.43
CA PRO A 32 -21.05 18.63 -13.10
C PRO A 32 -20.11 17.86 -12.17
N ARG A 33 -19.42 18.60 -11.29
CA ARG A 33 -18.63 18.03 -10.22
C ARG A 33 -19.48 17.05 -9.39
N GLY A 34 -18.89 15.92 -8.98
CA GLY A 34 -19.62 14.87 -8.26
C GLY A 34 -20.16 13.76 -9.14
N TRP A 35 -20.24 13.96 -10.47
CA TRP A 35 -20.74 12.94 -11.38
C TRP A 35 -19.72 11.87 -11.74
N PHE A 36 -18.43 12.19 -11.63
CA PHE A 36 -17.36 11.24 -11.80
C PHE A 36 -16.57 11.13 -10.49
N PRO A 37 -15.89 10.00 -10.25
CA PRO A 37 -14.89 9.91 -9.20
C PRO A 37 -13.94 11.11 -9.25
N ARG A 38 -13.61 11.65 -8.07
CA ARG A 38 -12.80 12.88 -7.91
C ARG A 38 -11.57 12.93 -8.80
N TYR A 39 -10.88 11.81 -8.95
CA TYR A 39 -9.66 11.71 -9.74
C TYR A 39 -9.84 11.95 -11.24
N TRP A 40 -11.05 11.76 -11.80
CA TRP A 40 -11.32 12.15 -13.19
C TRP A 40 -11.32 13.65 -13.38
N CYS A 41 -11.59 14.42 -12.33
CA CYS A 41 -11.41 15.88 -12.28
C CYS A 41 -9.95 16.29 -12.01
N ARG A 42 -8.98 15.36 -12.13
CA ARG A 42 -7.54 15.56 -11.86
C ARG A 42 -7.23 15.96 -10.42
N GLU A 43 -8.04 15.49 -9.47
CA GLU A 43 -7.85 15.70 -8.04
C GLU A 43 -7.48 14.39 -7.33
N GLN A 44 -6.51 14.43 -6.41
CA GLN A 44 -6.10 13.23 -5.68
C GLN A 44 -7.25 12.69 -4.82
N SER A 45 -7.44 11.37 -4.85
CA SER A 45 -8.35 10.61 -3.98
C SER A 45 -7.53 9.49 -3.34
N TYR A 46 -7.47 9.45 -2.00
CA TYR A 46 -6.75 8.40 -1.28
C TYR A 46 -7.63 7.17 -1.09
N TRP A 47 -7.03 5.99 -0.91
CA TRP A 47 -7.75 4.74 -0.76
C TRP A 47 -7.02 3.78 0.18
N THR A 48 -7.78 2.83 0.75
CA THR A 48 -7.27 1.77 1.63
C THR A 48 -7.85 0.41 1.24
N PRO A 49 -7.10 -0.70 1.40
CA PRO A 49 -7.61 -2.02 1.04
C PRO A 49 -8.60 -2.58 2.06
N ILE A 50 -9.47 -3.47 1.59
CA ILE A 50 -10.41 -4.24 2.40
C ILE A 50 -10.11 -5.71 2.14
N GLY A 51 -9.83 -6.48 3.19
CA GLY A 51 -9.42 -7.88 3.04
C GLY A 51 -9.62 -8.72 4.30
N SER A 52 -9.25 -10.00 4.19
CA SER A 52 -9.18 -10.93 5.31
C SER A 52 -7.72 -11.12 5.76
N PRO A 53 -7.48 -11.62 6.99
CA PRO A 53 -6.11 -11.94 7.44
C PRO A 53 -5.36 -12.94 6.56
N LYS A 54 -6.08 -13.79 5.80
CA LYS A 54 -5.50 -14.77 4.88
C LYS A 54 -5.06 -14.16 3.53
N GLY A 55 -5.39 -12.90 3.25
CA GLY A 55 -5.09 -12.24 1.97
C GLY A 55 -5.92 -12.78 0.79
N LYS A 56 -5.26 -12.98 -0.37
CA LYS A 56 -5.81 -13.51 -1.65
C LYS A 56 -6.74 -12.59 -2.43
N LYS A 57 -7.92 -12.28 -1.89
CA LYS A 57 -8.91 -11.39 -2.54
C LYS A 57 -9.18 -10.17 -1.68
N ARG A 58 -9.28 -9.02 -2.32
CA ARG A 58 -9.36 -7.71 -1.66
C ARG A 58 -10.02 -6.66 -2.54
N GLY A 59 -10.88 -5.87 -1.91
CA GLY A 59 -11.45 -4.65 -2.49
C GLY A 59 -10.65 -3.42 -2.06
N LEU A 60 -11.01 -2.26 -2.60
CA LEU A 60 -10.50 -0.96 -2.15
C LEU A 60 -11.68 -0.06 -1.79
N ILE A 61 -11.50 0.84 -0.82
CA ILE A 61 -12.42 1.97 -0.58
C ILE A 61 -11.62 3.26 -0.63
N ASN A 62 -12.16 4.29 -1.30
CA ASN A 62 -11.59 5.63 -1.29
C ASN A 62 -12.26 6.55 -0.27
N GLU A 63 -11.72 7.76 -0.12
CA GLU A 63 -12.23 8.80 0.78
C GLU A 63 -13.68 9.20 0.48
N GLU A 64 -14.12 9.07 -0.78
CA GLU A 64 -15.49 9.35 -1.20
C GLU A 64 -16.47 8.21 -0.88
N GLY A 65 -15.99 7.04 -0.46
CA GLY A 65 -16.84 5.87 -0.19
C GLY A 65 -17.18 5.04 -1.44
N MET A 66 -16.49 5.27 -2.55
CA MET A 66 -16.49 4.37 -3.72
C MET A 66 -15.71 3.10 -3.37
N VAL A 67 -16.28 1.93 -3.65
CA VAL A 67 -15.72 0.63 -3.31
C VAL A 67 -15.43 -0.18 -4.56
N GLU A 68 -14.16 -0.46 -4.85
CA GLU A 68 -13.73 -1.38 -5.92
C GLU A 68 -13.89 -2.83 -5.44
N VAL A 69 -14.57 -3.66 -6.24
CA VAL A 69 -15.03 -4.99 -5.77
C VAL A 69 -13.99 -6.11 -5.89
N ASP A 70 -13.03 -6.00 -6.81
CA ASP A 70 -11.95 -6.98 -7.04
C ASP A 70 -10.80 -6.27 -7.79
N GLU A 71 -9.67 -6.94 -7.99
CA GLU A 71 -8.57 -6.43 -8.81
C GLU A 71 -9.01 -6.05 -10.22
N ALA A 72 -8.75 -4.78 -10.60
CA ALA A 72 -9.17 -4.19 -11.87
C ALA A 72 -10.70 -4.28 -12.11
N GLY A 73 -11.48 -4.38 -11.03
CA GLY A 73 -12.92 -4.52 -11.08
C GLY A 73 -13.65 -3.18 -11.13
N PHE A 74 -14.94 -3.27 -11.43
CA PHE A 74 -15.85 -2.13 -11.33
C PHE A 74 -16.00 -1.69 -9.86
N SER A 75 -16.58 -0.52 -9.66
CA SER A 75 -16.82 0.02 -8.33
C SER A 75 -18.30 0.17 -8.01
N LEU A 76 -18.60 0.09 -6.72
CA LEU A 76 -19.86 0.51 -6.12
C LEU A 76 -19.72 1.94 -5.63
N GLU A 77 -20.57 2.85 -6.10
CA GLU A 77 -20.51 4.27 -5.74
C GLU A 77 -21.88 4.73 -5.19
N PRO A 78 -21.93 5.30 -3.96
CA PRO A 78 -23.18 5.72 -3.33
C PRO A 78 -23.61 7.13 -3.76
N PHE A 79 -24.91 7.37 -3.76
CA PHE A 79 -25.56 8.66 -4.00
C PHE A 79 -26.86 8.75 -3.18
N LEU A 80 -27.35 9.97 -2.94
CA LEU A 80 -28.69 10.19 -2.39
C LEU A 80 -29.54 10.96 -3.40
N LEU A 81 -30.83 10.62 -3.50
CA LEU A 81 -31.83 11.49 -4.10
C LEU A 81 -32.72 12.03 -2.98
N VAL A 82 -32.72 13.35 -2.81
CA VAL A 82 -33.49 14.03 -1.76
C VAL A 82 -34.43 15.02 -2.44
N ALA A 83 -35.74 14.78 -2.35
CA ALA A 83 -36.76 15.60 -3.03
C ALA A 83 -36.45 15.81 -4.53
N GLY A 84 -35.94 14.77 -5.19
CA GLY A 84 -35.54 14.79 -6.62
C GLY A 84 -34.15 15.36 -6.92
N GLN A 85 -33.45 15.96 -5.95
CA GLN A 85 -32.08 16.45 -6.13
C GLN A 85 -31.06 15.33 -5.90
N LEU A 86 -30.08 15.21 -6.80
CA LEU A 86 -28.93 14.33 -6.64
C LEU A 86 -27.89 14.94 -5.70
N VAL A 87 -27.56 14.20 -4.64
CA VAL A 87 -26.47 14.49 -3.70
C VAL A 87 -25.33 13.51 -3.97
N THR A 88 -24.15 14.06 -4.15
CA THR A 88 -22.91 13.35 -4.50
C THR A 88 -21.83 13.56 -3.44
N TRP A 89 -20.65 12.97 -3.65
CA TRP A 89 -19.48 13.22 -2.81
C TRP A 89 -19.06 14.70 -2.79
N ALA A 90 -19.42 15.48 -3.82
CA ALA A 90 -19.07 16.89 -3.92
C ALA A 90 -19.95 17.78 -3.04
N ASP A 91 -21.12 17.28 -2.63
CA ASP A 91 -22.10 18.01 -1.83
C ASP A 91 -22.03 17.65 -0.34
N ALA A 92 -21.49 16.48 -0.02
CA ALA A 92 -21.40 15.96 1.34
C ALA A 92 -20.13 16.42 2.06
N LYS A 93 -20.25 16.68 3.36
CA LYS A 93 -19.09 16.75 4.25
C LYS A 93 -18.65 15.33 4.57
N ILE A 94 -17.43 14.98 4.17
CA ILE A 94 -16.89 13.62 4.32
C ILE A 94 -16.04 13.53 5.59
N GLN A 95 -16.23 12.46 6.34
CA GLN A 95 -15.40 12.05 7.47
C GLN A 95 -14.96 10.60 7.28
N ILE A 96 -13.70 10.32 7.60
CA ILE A 96 -13.12 8.97 7.51
C ILE A 96 -12.75 8.55 8.93
N SER A 97 -13.08 7.32 9.28
CA SER A 97 -12.69 6.74 10.57
C SER A 97 -12.26 5.28 10.42
N LEU A 98 -11.51 4.82 11.42
CA LEU A 98 -11.17 3.42 11.63
C LEU A 98 -11.68 2.99 13.01
N ALA A 99 -11.64 1.70 13.33
CA ALA A 99 -11.83 1.25 14.70
C ALA A 99 -10.72 1.78 15.63
N ASP A 100 -11.08 2.15 16.85
CA ASP A 100 -10.17 2.74 17.84
C ASP A 100 -8.98 1.83 18.22
N ASP A 101 -9.09 0.52 17.99
CA ASP A 101 -8.03 -0.47 18.25
C ASP A 101 -7.09 -0.70 17.05
N GLY A 102 -7.29 0.04 15.95
CA GLY A 102 -6.50 -0.07 14.73
C GLY A 102 -6.92 -1.22 13.81
N THR A 103 -7.99 -1.96 14.12
CA THR A 103 -8.50 -3.03 13.23
C THR A 103 -8.97 -2.47 11.88
N PRO A 104 -8.78 -3.20 10.76
CA PRO A 104 -8.94 -2.68 9.39
C PRO A 104 -10.40 -2.61 8.93
N PHE A 105 -11.24 -1.88 9.68
CA PHE A 105 -12.66 -1.63 9.36
C PHE A 105 -12.87 -0.15 9.03
N PRO A 106 -12.41 0.32 7.85
CA PRO A 106 -12.59 1.71 7.46
C PRO A 106 -14.08 2.04 7.32
N THR A 107 -14.45 3.25 7.74
CA THR A 107 -15.80 3.79 7.54
C THR A 107 -15.68 5.16 6.91
N VAL A 108 -16.41 5.35 5.80
CA VAL A 108 -16.61 6.67 5.21
C VAL A 108 -17.99 7.16 5.61
N THR A 109 -18.06 8.35 6.20
CA THR A 109 -19.31 8.98 6.60
C THR A 109 -19.54 10.23 5.77
N TRP A 110 -20.64 10.23 5.01
CA TRP A 110 -21.16 11.43 4.38
C TRP A 110 -22.13 12.10 5.34
N GLN A 111 -21.93 13.39 5.58
CA GLN A 111 -22.89 14.25 6.24
C GLN A 111 -23.46 15.24 5.21
N TRP A 112 -24.78 15.25 5.08
CA TRP A 112 -25.51 16.23 4.28
C TRP A 112 -26.68 16.73 5.11
N ASP A 113 -26.65 18.03 5.45
CA ASP A 113 -27.53 18.60 6.47
C ASP A 113 -27.42 17.80 7.81
N GLU A 114 -28.54 17.39 8.39
CA GLU A 114 -28.59 16.53 9.58
C GLU A 114 -28.43 15.03 9.27
N MET A 115 -28.59 14.62 8.00
CA MET A 115 -28.53 13.22 7.59
C MET A 115 -27.09 12.72 7.50
N LYS A 116 -26.90 11.46 7.88
CA LYS A 116 -25.60 10.77 7.78
C LYS A 116 -25.76 9.47 7.00
N MET A 117 -24.80 9.20 6.11
CA MET A 117 -24.65 7.93 5.42
C MET A 117 -23.28 7.34 5.73
N HIS A 118 -23.26 6.14 6.30
CA HIS A 118 -22.05 5.38 6.58
C HIS A 118 -21.85 4.31 5.51
N ILE A 119 -20.68 4.30 4.88
CA ILE A 119 -20.21 3.25 3.97
C ILE A 119 -19.21 2.39 4.73
N VAL A 120 -19.57 1.14 4.98
CA VAL A 120 -18.83 0.21 5.85
C VAL A 120 -18.54 -1.08 5.10
N PRO A 121 -17.42 -1.17 4.37
CA PRO A 121 -16.98 -2.39 3.71
C PRO A 121 -16.30 -3.36 4.69
N TRP A 122 -16.43 -4.67 4.44
CA TRP A 122 -15.75 -5.73 5.20
C TRP A 122 -15.77 -7.06 4.44
N MET A 123 -14.93 -8.01 4.87
CA MET A 123 -14.86 -9.35 4.26
C MET A 123 -15.53 -10.40 5.14
N ASP A 124 -16.37 -11.23 4.53
CA ASP A 124 -17.09 -12.34 5.16
C ASP A 124 -16.62 -13.68 4.61
N GLY A 125 -16.57 -14.70 5.48
CA GLY A 125 -16.20 -16.05 5.12
C GLY A 125 -14.70 -16.25 4.90
N THR A 126 -14.34 -17.48 4.55
CA THR A 126 -12.97 -17.85 4.15
C THR A 126 -13.03 -18.68 2.88
N ASP A 127 -11.88 -18.80 2.21
CA ASP A 127 -11.70 -19.75 1.11
C ASP A 127 -12.78 -19.58 0.03
N ASP A 128 -13.55 -20.62 -0.29
CA ASP A 128 -14.56 -20.60 -1.36
C ASP A 128 -15.87 -19.86 -0.98
N GLU A 129 -16.03 -19.45 0.29
CA GLU A 129 -17.19 -18.65 0.75
C GLU A 129 -16.89 -17.15 0.81
N LEU A 130 -15.65 -16.76 0.49
CA LEU A 130 -15.16 -15.40 0.66
C LEU A 130 -16.03 -14.39 -0.12
N THR A 131 -16.56 -13.40 0.60
CA THR A 131 -17.53 -12.44 0.09
C THR A 131 -17.18 -11.03 0.60
N LEU A 132 -16.98 -10.08 -0.31
CA LEU A 132 -16.94 -8.67 0.04
C LEU A 132 -18.36 -8.19 0.36
N ARG A 133 -18.52 -7.52 1.50
CA ARG A 133 -19.80 -6.92 1.89
C ARG A 133 -19.62 -5.43 2.10
N VAL A 134 -20.60 -4.65 1.67
CA VAL A 134 -20.66 -3.21 1.91
C VAL A 134 -22.00 -2.87 2.52
N ASN A 135 -21.96 -2.42 3.78
CA ASN A 135 -23.12 -1.88 4.46
C ASN A 135 -23.21 -0.39 4.17
N TYR A 136 -24.39 0.04 3.70
CA TYR A 136 -24.75 1.45 3.58
C TYR A 136 -25.84 1.73 4.62
N VAL A 137 -25.51 2.53 5.63
CA VAL A 137 -26.37 2.84 6.78
C VAL A 137 -26.73 4.32 6.73
N LEU A 138 -28.01 4.64 6.65
CA LEU A 138 -28.51 6.01 6.74
C LEU A 138 -29.14 6.25 8.10
N GLU A 139 -28.74 7.35 8.73
CA GLU A 139 -29.20 7.81 10.03
C GLU A 139 -29.74 9.25 9.94
N ASN A 140 -30.48 9.65 10.98
CA ASN A 140 -31.05 11.00 11.11
C ASN A 140 -31.86 11.45 9.87
N ILE A 141 -32.64 10.54 9.29
CA ILE A 141 -33.47 10.85 8.12
C ILE A 141 -34.62 11.77 8.56
N THR A 142 -34.45 13.07 8.33
CA THR A 142 -35.39 14.15 8.72
C THR A 142 -36.38 14.50 7.61
N LEU A 143 -36.05 14.18 6.36
CA LEU A 143 -36.85 14.54 5.19
C LEU A 143 -37.72 13.38 4.70
N ASP A 144 -38.83 13.76 4.05
CA ASP A 144 -39.64 12.85 3.25
C ASP A 144 -39.05 12.77 1.82
N ASP A 145 -39.31 11.69 1.09
CA ASP A 145 -38.73 11.42 -0.25
C ASP A 145 -37.19 11.38 -0.30
N VAL A 146 -36.60 10.58 0.58
CA VAL A 146 -35.18 10.23 0.53
C VAL A 146 -35.03 8.86 -0.15
N ARG A 147 -34.15 8.78 -1.14
CA ARG A 147 -33.76 7.51 -1.77
C ARG A 147 -32.27 7.31 -1.69
N LEU A 148 -31.85 6.16 -1.19
CA LEU A 148 -30.48 5.69 -1.29
C LEU A 148 -30.27 5.08 -2.68
N VAL A 149 -29.24 5.51 -3.38
CA VAL A 149 -28.86 5.00 -4.68
C VAL A 149 -27.45 4.44 -4.60
N ILE A 150 -27.28 3.15 -4.91
CA ILE A 150 -25.95 2.57 -5.08
C ILE A 150 -25.77 2.21 -6.54
N THR A 151 -24.72 2.73 -7.15
CA THR A 151 -24.43 2.50 -8.56
C THR A 151 -23.30 1.51 -8.74
N ALA A 152 -23.32 0.78 -9.86
CA ALA A 152 -22.15 0.08 -10.36
C ALA A 152 -21.56 0.86 -11.53
N ARG A 153 -20.27 1.19 -11.43
CA ARG A 153 -19.60 2.17 -12.30
C ARG A 153 -18.38 1.54 -12.98
N PRO A 154 -18.10 1.88 -14.25
CA PRO A 154 -17.01 1.27 -15.04
C PRO A 154 -15.63 1.86 -14.69
N PHE A 155 -15.38 2.06 -13.39
CA PHE A 155 -14.21 2.74 -12.87
C PHE A 155 -13.61 1.93 -11.72
N GLN A 156 -12.28 1.91 -11.67
CA GLN A 156 -11.52 1.39 -10.53
C GLN A 156 -11.48 2.47 -9.44
N VAL A 157 -11.21 2.09 -8.19
CA VAL A 157 -10.81 3.06 -7.16
C VAL A 157 -9.37 3.52 -7.41
N ASN A 158 -8.53 2.63 -7.95
CA ASN A 158 -7.16 2.96 -8.36
C ASN A 158 -7.15 4.00 -9.50
N PRO A 159 -6.57 5.20 -9.32
CA PRO A 159 -6.61 6.26 -10.32
C PRO A 159 -5.69 6.01 -11.53
N PRO A 160 -5.92 6.68 -12.68
CA PRO A 160 -5.16 6.49 -13.92
C PRO A 160 -3.65 6.71 -13.81
N TRP A 161 -3.17 7.62 -12.96
CA TRP A 161 -1.74 7.87 -12.78
C TRP A 161 -1.02 6.77 -11.97
N GLN A 162 -1.78 5.88 -11.34
CA GLN A 162 -1.29 4.64 -10.74
C GLN A 162 -1.40 3.45 -11.71
N ALA A 163 -1.60 3.70 -13.00
CA ALA A 163 -1.80 2.64 -13.98
C ALA A 163 -0.58 1.74 -14.14
N PHE A 164 -0.87 0.43 -14.25
CA PHE A 164 0.10 -0.61 -14.52
C PHE A 164 -0.64 -1.82 -15.11
N ARG A 165 -0.25 -2.25 -16.32
CA ARG A 165 -0.99 -3.29 -17.07
C ARG A 165 -2.48 -2.90 -17.23
N ASN A 166 -3.39 -3.69 -16.67
CA ASN A 166 -4.84 -3.47 -16.69
C ASN A 166 -5.38 -2.67 -15.48
N LEU A 167 -4.50 -2.19 -14.61
CA LEU A 167 -4.86 -1.45 -13.41
C LEU A 167 -4.86 0.05 -13.68
N GLY A 168 -5.73 0.79 -13.00
CA GLY A 168 -5.77 2.25 -12.99
C GLY A 168 -6.79 2.87 -13.96
N GLY A 169 -7.76 3.58 -13.39
CA GLY A 169 -8.76 4.33 -14.15
C GLY A 169 -9.96 3.48 -14.54
N GLN A 170 -10.14 3.23 -15.84
CA GLN A 170 -11.30 2.52 -16.35
C GLN A 170 -11.32 1.04 -15.91
N SER A 171 -12.51 0.52 -15.60
CA SER A 171 -12.82 -0.91 -15.52
C SER A 171 -14.02 -1.19 -16.43
N PRO A 172 -13.81 -1.71 -17.65
CA PRO A 172 -14.90 -1.88 -18.60
C PRO A 172 -16.07 -2.71 -18.07
N ILE A 173 -17.30 -2.24 -18.32
CA ILE A 173 -18.54 -2.98 -18.11
C ILE A 173 -19.29 -3.03 -19.44
N HIS A 174 -19.50 -4.22 -19.97
CA HIS A 174 -20.20 -4.40 -21.24
C HIS A 174 -21.64 -4.80 -21.06
N LYS A 175 -21.92 -5.73 -20.14
CA LYS A 175 -23.26 -6.29 -19.95
C LYS A 175 -23.74 -6.07 -18.53
N ILE A 176 -24.98 -5.59 -18.40
CA ILE A 176 -25.66 -5.54 -17.11
C ILE A 176 -27.03 -6.20 -17.22
N GLU A 177 -27.38 -7.01 -16.22
CA GLU A 177 -28.71 -7.59 -16.04
C GLU A 177 -29.21 -7.27 -14.61
N CYS A 178 -30.18 -6.39 -14.50
CA CYS A 178 -30.92 -6.10 -13.27
C CYS A 178 -31.95 -7.20 -13.01
N LEU A 179 -31.80 -7.91 -11.89
CA LEU A 179 -32.75 -8.93 -11.43
C LEU A 179 -33.28 -8.54 -10.04
N LYS A 180 -34.42 -9.12 -9.65
CA LYS A 180 -35.15 -8.69 -8.44
C LYS A 180 -34.32 -8.66 -7.14
N ARG A 181 -33.36 -9.58 -6.96
CA ARG A 181 -32.52 -9.67 -5.74
C ARG A 181 -31.02 -9.63 -6.03
N LYS A 182 -30.64 -9.52 -7.30
CA LYS A 182 -29.24 -9.57 -7.72
C LYS A 182 -29.02 -8.75 -8.98
N ILE A 183 -27.82 -8.24 -9.16
CA ILE A 183 -27.38 -7.64 -10.41
C ILE A 183 -26.27 -8.49 -10.97
N LYS A 184 -26.31 -8.77 -12.26
CA LYS A 184 -25.17 -9.33 -12.98
C LYS A 184 -24.45 -8.23 -13.73
N ILE A 185 -23.13 -8.19 -13.58
CA ILE A 185 -22.24 -7.28 -14.28
C ILE A 185 -21.20 -8.15 -14.97
N ASP A 186 -21.31 -8.24 -16.28
CA ASP A 186 -20.62 -9.23 -17.11
C ASP A 186 -20.81 -10.66 -16.57
N SER A 187 -19.75 -11.25 -16.01
CA SER A 187 -19.76 -12.59 -15.42
C SER A 187 -19.91 -12.61 -13.90
N ARG A 188 -19.95 -11.43 -13.26
CA ARG A 188 -19.98 -11.27 -11.80
C ARG A 188 -21.39 -11.01 -11.30
N GLU A 189 -21.67 -11.40 -10.06
CA GLU A 189 -22.97 -11.19 -9.41
C GLU A 189 -22.84 -10.36 -8.14
N ILE A 190 -23.79 -9.43 -7.93
CA ILE A 190 -23.96 -8.66 -6.71
C ILE A 190 -25.31 -9.05 -6.10
N LEU A 191 -25.30 -9.49 -4.85
CA LEU A 191 -26.51 -9.78 -4.08
C LEU A 191 -26.88 -8.59 -3.21
N THR A 192 -28.18 -8.33 -3.05
CA THR A 192 -28.69 -7.18 -2.26
C THR A 192 -29.58 -7.64 -1.12
N THR A 193 -29.45 -7.01 0.05
CA THR A 193 -30.31 -7.27 1.21
C THR A 193 -30.54 -5.99 2.02
N PRO A 194 -31.78 -5.44 2.08
CA PRO A 194 -32.97 -5.89 1.37
C PRO A 194 -32.84 -5.67 -0.15
N SER A 195 -33.73 -6.28 -0.93
CA SER A 195 -33.77 -6.08 -2.38
C SER A 195 -34.18 -4.64 -2.73
N PRO A 196 -33.57 -4.01 -3.75
CA PRO A 196 -33.92 -2.65 -4.15
C PRO A 196 -35.34 -2.58 -4.70
N GLN A 197 -36.01 -1.45 -4.45
CA GLN A 197 -37.32 -1.17 -5.01
C GLN A 197 -37.24 -0.96 -6.53
N HIS A 198 -36.14 -0.36 -7.01
CA HIS A 198 -35.88 -0.19 -8.43
C HIS A 198 -34.42 -0.53 -8.76
N CYS A 199 -34.21 -1.14 -9.92
CA CYS A 199 -32.91 -1.35 -10.53
C CYS A 199 -33.01 -0.90 -11.97
N GLY A 200 -31.99 -0.21 -12.48
CA GLY A 200 -31.93 0.21 -13.88
C GLY A 200 -30.48 0.30 -14.34
N ALA A 201 -30.26 0.09 -15.63
CA ALA A 201 -28.98 0.23 -16.28
C ALA A 201 -29.08 1.21 -17.46
N ALA A 202 -27.95 1.82 -17.81
CA ALA A 202 -27.83 2.75 -18.93
C ALA A 202 -26.51 2.52 -19.67
N MET A 203 -26.55 2.68 -20.98
CA MET A 203 -25.36 2.72 -21.83
C MET A 203 -24.68 4.09 -21.71
N PHE A 204 -23.41 4.16 -22.09
CA PHE A 204 -22.66 5.41 -22.09
C PHE A 204 -23.22 6.45 -23.07
N GLU A 205 -23.69 6.03 -24.25
CA GLU A 205 -24.31 6.93 -25.24
C GLU A 205 -25.60 7.60 -24.74
N GLU A 206 -26.22 7.06 -23.68
CA GLU A 206 -27.39 7.63 -23.02
C GLU A 206 -27.02 8.61 -21.90
N GLY A 207 -25.73 8.91 -21.71
CA GLY A 207 -25.20 9.71 -20.60
C GLY A 207 -24.91 8.90 -19.32
N GLY A 208 -25.05 7.57 -19.37
CA GLY A 208 -24.92 6.69 -18.21
C GLY A 208 -26.00 6.92 -17.15
N VAL A 209 -25.88 6.27 -15.99
CA VAL A 209 -26.96 6.31 -14.97
C VAL A 209 -27.18 7.69 -14.34
N LEU A 210 -26.16 8.55 -14.31
CA LEU A 210 -26.29 9.86 -13.66
C LEU A 210 -27.12 10.85 -14.47
N GLU A 211 -27.21 10.69 -15.78
CA GLU A 211 -28.11 11.51 -16.62
C GLU A 211 -29.58 11.34 -16.22
N PHE A 212 -29.97 10.14 -15.79
CA PHE A 212 -31.32 9.86 -15.26
C PHE A 212 -31.45 10.32 -13.81
N LEU A 213 -30.47 9.97 -12.97
CA LEU A 213 -30.53 10.27 -11.53
C LEU A 213 -30.51 11.78 -11.25
N SER A 214 -29.81 12.58 -12.07
CA SER A 214 -29.83 14.04 -11.96
C SER A 214 -31.19 14.68 -12.19
N LYS A 215 -32.11 13.95 -12.86
CA LYS A 215 -33.50 14.34 -13.09
C LYS A 215 -34.45 13.71 -12.05
N GLY A 216 -33.91 13.01 -11.05
CA GLY A 216 -34.66 12.23 -10.08
C GLY A 216 -35.26 10.92 -10.63
N GLU A 217 -34.88 10.52 -11.83
CA GLU A 217 -35.41 9.36 -12.56
C GLU A 217 -34.54 8.11 -12.36
N VAL A 218 -35.10 6.95 -12.73
CA VAL A 218 -34.39 5.67 -12.73
C VAL A 218 -34.20 5.23 -14.18
N PRO A 219 -33.01 4.74 -14.58
CA PRO A 219 -32.83 4.18 -15.92
C PRO A 219 -33.86 3.07 -16.21
N MET A 220 -34.48 3.10 -17.40
CA MET A 220 -35.57 2.20 -17.75
C MET A 220 -35.11 0.78 -18.11
N HIS A 221 -33.89 0.62 -18.61
CA HIS A 221 -33.41 -0.66 -19.10
C HIS A 221 -33.03 -1.59 -17.94
N GLN A 222 -33.61 -2.79 -17.93
CA GLN A 222 -33.19 -3.86 -17.02
C GLN A 222 -32.01 -4.66 -17.55
N ASN A 223 -31.76 -4.60 -18.86
CA ASN A 223 -30.66 -5.28 -19.52
C ASN A 223 -30.03 -4.33 -20.52
N VAL A 224 -28.71 -4.17 -20.47
CA VAL A 224 -27.95 -3.38 -21.44
C VAL A 224 -26.74 -4.16 -21.94
N ASN A 225 -26.37 -3.89 -23.18
CA ASN A 225 -25.12 -4.34 -23.79
C ASN A 225 -24.48 -3.11 -24.43
N ASP A 226 -23.38 -2.64 -23.85
CA ASP A 226 -22.67 -1.44 -24.24
C ASP A 226 -21.30 -1.80 -24.87
N PRO A 227 -21.16 -1.66 -26.20
CA PRO A 227 -19.90 -1.91 -26.89
C PRO A 227 -18.74 -1.03 -26.41
N SER A 228 -19.01 0.14 -25.83
CA SER A 228 -17.98 1.06 -25.32
C SER A 228 -17.32 0.57 -24.03
N GLY A 229 -17.95 -0.38 -23.33
CA GLY A 229 -17.49 -0.85 -22.02
C GLY A 229 -17.71 0.17 -20.90
N LEU A 230 -18.61 1.14 -21.09
CA LEU A 230 -18.89 2.19 -20.11
C LEU A 230 -20.34 2.13 -19.58
N ALA A 231 -20.97 0.95 -19.64
CA ALA A 231 -22.29 0.75 -19.03
C ALA A 231 -22.24 0.99 -17.53
N SER A 232 -23.36 1.45 -16.98
CA SER A 232 -23.52 1.61 -15.53
C SER A 232 -24.93 1.20 -15.09
N ALA A 233 -25.08 0.88 -13.80
CA ALA A 233 -26.38 0.56 -13.22
C ALA A 233 -26.61 1.25 -11.88
N ALA A 234 -27.87 1.39 -11.51
CA ALA A 234 -28.33 2.01 -10.28
C ALA A 234 -29.31 1.08 -9.55
N MET A 235 -29.07 0.87 -8.26
CA MET A 235 -29.96 0.20 -7.31
C MET A 235 -30.53 1.24 -6.37
N ILE A 236 -31.85 1.24 -6.17
CA ILE A 236 -32.53 2.34 -5.48
C ILE A 236 -33.44 1.80 -4.38
N TRP A 237 -33.29 2.37 -3.19
CA TRP A 237 -34.14 2.12 -2.04
C TRP A 237 -34.83 3.38 -1.56
N ASN A 238 -36.15 3.30 -1.35
CA ASN A 238 -36.88 4.37 -0.66
C ASN A 238 -36.60 4.24 0.84
N VAL A 239 -36.17 5.34 1.45
CA VAL A 239 -35.72 5.39 2.83
C VAL A 239 -36.81 6.04 3.68
N PRO A 240 -37.38 5.33 4.67
CA PRO A 240 -38.43 5.89 5.49
C PRO A 240 -37.87 6.92 6.48
N LYS A 241 -38.57 8.06 6.60
CA LYS A 241 -38.29 9.10 7.60
C LYS A 241 -38.30 8.55 9.02
N GLY A 242 -37.40 9.09 9.85
CA GLY A 242 -37.34 8.82 11.30
C GLY A 242 -36.87 7.43 11.71
N LYS A 243 -36.39 6.60 10.78
CA LYS A 243 -35.84 5.27 11.07
C LYS A 243 -34.48 5.11 10.40
N GLU A 244 -33.52 4.53 11.12
CA GLU A 244 -32.29 4.05 10.49
C GLU A 244 -32.63 3.08 9.35
N PHE A 245 -31.97 3.25 8.21
CA PHE A 245 -32.09 2.36 7.07
C PHE A 245 -30.75 1.77 6.72
N THR A 246 -30.69 0.44 6.63
CA THR A 246 -29.48 -0.28 6.20
C THR A 246 -29.77 -1.13 4.98
N THR A 247 -28.90 -1.04 3.97
CA THR A 247 -28.78 -2.04 2.90
C THR A 247 -27.38 -2.62 2.83
N THR A 248 -27.28 -3.90 2.48
CA THR A 248 -26.02 -4.61 2.31
C THR A 248 -25.90 -5.10 0.88
N LEU A 249 -24.84 -4.69 0.20
CA LEU A 249 -24.41 -5.30 -1.06
C LEU A 249 -23.38 -6.37 -0.74
N SER A 250 -23.50 -7.53 -1.39
CA SER A 250 -22.60 -8.66 -1.21
C SER A 250 -22.07 -9.10 -2.56
N PHE A 251 -20.74 -9.15 -2.67
CA PHE A 251 -20.00 -9.57 -3.84
C PHE A 251 -19.22 -10.85 -3.50
N PRO A 252 -19.76 -12.03 -3.84
CA PRO A 252 -19.06 -13.29 -3.64
C PRO A 252 -17.89 -13.39 -4.61
N TYR A 253 -16.69 -13.69 -4.13
CA TYR A 253 -15.54 -13.90 -5.01
C TYR A 253 -15.58 -15.24 -5.73
N PHE A 254 -16.30 -16.22 -5.17
CA PHE A 254 -16.38 -17.59 -5.64
C PHE A 254 -17.83 -18.09 -5.69
N LYS A 255 -18.03 -19.35 -6.11
CA LYS A 255 -19.36 -19.90 -6.44
C LYS A 255 -20.22 -20.32 -5.24
N SER A 256 -19.68 -20.29 -4.02
CA SER A 256 -20.35 -20.76 -2.80
C SER A 256 -20.67 -19.58 -1.85
N PRO A 257 -21.56 -18.65 -2.22
CA PRO A 257 -21.81 -17.46 -1.41
C PRO A 257 -22.44 -17.82 -0.07
N ASN A 258 -21.87 -17.32 1.02
CA ASN A 258 -22.48 -17.45 2.33
C ASN A 258 -23.64 -16.44 2.52
N LYS A 259 -24.67 -16.85 3.28
CA LYS A 259 -25.81 -15.97 3.58
C LYS A 259 -25.39 -14.88 4.57
N TYR A 260 -25.81 -13.66 4.29
CA TYR A 260 -25.60 -12.52 5.19
C TYR A 260 -26.26 -12.76 6.56
N SER A 261 -25.53 -12.46 7.63
CA SER A 261 -26.09 -12.33 8.97
C SER A 261 -25.29 -11.30 9.78
N LYS A 262 -25.94 -10.62 10.74
CA LYS A 262 -25.24 -9.71 11.67
C LYS A 262 -24.13 -10.43 12.45
N ARG A 263 -24.30 -11.72 12.74
CA ARG A 263 -23.32 -12.57 13.41
C ARG A 263 -22.04 -12.74 12.58
N ASN A 264 -22.13 -12.70 11.25
CA ASN A 264 -20.95 -12.83 10.38
C ASN A 264 -20.02 -11.62 10.51
N ARG A 265 -20.58 -10.40 10.60
CA ARG A 265 -19.77 -9.20 10.80
C ARG A 265 -19.03 -9.23 12.14
N GLN A 266 -19.72 -9.66 13.18
CA GLN A 266 -19.12 -9.81 14.50
C GLN A 266 -17.96 -10.82 14.48
N LYS A 267 -18.13 -11.97 13.81
CA LYS A 267 -17.05 -12.95 13.60
C LYS A 267 -15.86 -12.39 12.82
N ALA A 268 -16.10 -11.55 11.79
CA ALA A 268 -15.02 -10.92 11.03
C ALA A 268 -14.20 -9.96 11.92
N ILE A 269 -14.88 -9.20 12.79
CA ILE A 269 -14.23 -8.32 13.78
C ILE A 269 -13.42 -9.15 14.77
N GLU A 270 -14.02 -10.20 15.34
CA GLU A 270 -13.34 -11.11 16.27
C GLU A 270 -12.11 -11.76 15.64
N CYS A 271 -12.19 -12.20 14.39
CA CYS A 271 -11.06 -12.77 13.66
C CYS A 271 -9.89 -11.77 13.53
N TRP A 272 -10.17 -10.50 13.21
CA TRP A 272 -9.13 -9.48 13.16
C TRP A 272 -8.54 -9.18 14.54
N LYS A 273 -9.38 -9.09 15.58
CA LYS A 273 -8.92 -8.91 16.95
C LYS A 273 -8.02 -10.06 17.39
N GLU A 274 -8.42 -11.30 17.17
CA GLU A 274 -7.60 -12.48 17.47
C GLU A 274 -6.28 -12.50 16.70
N THR A 275 -6.30 -12.08 15.43
CA THR A 275 -5.09 -11.99 14.59
C THR A 275 -4.09 -10.96 15.14
N LEU A 276 -4.57 -9.82 15.66
CA LEU A 276 -3.71 -8.73 16.12
C LEU A 276 -3.44 -8.77 17.64
N ALA A 277 -4.16 -9.58 18.40
CA ALA A 277 -4.03 -9.73 19.85
C ALA A 277 -2.83 -10.51 20.42
N PRO A 278 -1.96 -11.24 19.68
CA PRO A 278 -0.91 -12.03 20.32
C PRO A 278 0.07 -11.24 21.19
N VAL A 279 0.17 -9.91 21.00
CA VAL A 279 1.08 -9.04 21.75
C VAL A 279 0.32 -7.86 22.36
N GLU A 280 0.47 -7.67 23.68
CA GLU A 280 -0.05 -6.51 24.41
C GLU A 280 1.01 -5.41 24.49
N TRP A 281 0.67 -4.21 24.00
CA TRP A 281 1.56 -3.05 24.02
C TRP A 281 1.21 -2.13 25.19
N ARG A 282 2.16 -1.93 26.12
CA ARG A 282 2.03 -0.95 27.21
C ARG A 282 2.90 0.26 26.91
N VAL A 283 2.27 1.30 26.37
CA VAL A 283 2.94 2.52 25.92
C VAL A 283 2.33 3.76 26.59
N PRO A 284 3.10 4.85 26.77
CA PRO A 284 2.55 6.11 27.23
C PRO A 284 1.48 6.65 26.26
N PRO A 285 0.56 7.53 26.72
CA PRO A 285 -0.53 8.06 25.90
C PRO A 285 -0.10 8.62 24.54
N VAL A 286 1.06 9.31 24.50
CA VAL A 286 1.62 9.91 23.27
C VAL A 286 1.93 8.87 22.17
N ALA A 287 2.16 7.61 22.53
CA ALA A 287 2.48 6.53 21.60
C ALA A 287 1.30 5.62 21.27
N GLN A 288 0.10 5.86 21.83
CA GLN A 288 -1.06 5.00 21.59
C GLN A 288 -1.50 5.03 20.12
N GLU A 289 -1.58 6.22 19.52
CA GLU A 289 -1.95 6.38 18.10
C GLU A 289 -0.95 5.69 17.17
N ALA A 290 0.34 5.70 17.52
CA ALA A 290 1.39 5.02 16.76
C ALA A 290 1.22 3.49 16.78
N ILE A 291 0.83 2.91 17.91
CA ILE A 291 0.54 1.48 18.02
C ILE A 291 -0.74 1.12 17.25
N GLN A 292 -1.79 1.93 17.32
CA GLN A 292 -3.01 1.74 16.54
C GLN A 292 -2.72 1.79 15.03
N CYS A 293 -1.91 2.76 14.59
CA CYS A 293 -1.44 2.85 13.21
C CYS A 293 -0.65 1.60 12.79
N PHE A 294 0.21 1.09 13.69
CA PHE A 294 0.96 -0.13 13.45
C PHE A 294 0.05 -1.37 13.30
N HIS A 295 -1.01 -1.51 14.11
CA HIS A 295 -2.01 -2.57 13.93
C HIS A 295 -2.68 -2.50 12.55
N THR A 296 -3.02 -1.31 12.09
CA THR A 296 -3.58 -1.10 10.75
C THR A 296 -2.58 -1.47 9.66
N ALA A 297 -1.31 -1.06 9.80
CA ALA A 297 -0.25 -1.42 8.86
C ALA A 297 -0.03 -2.94 8.80
N ALA A 298 0.01 -3.62 9.96
CA ALA A 298 0.10 -5.07 10.03
C ALA A 298 -1.08 -5.78 9.35
N ALA A 299 -2.29 -5.26 9.55
CA ALA A 299 -3.46 -5.76 8.84
C ALA A 299 -3.34 -5.57 7.32
N HIS A 300 -2.85 -4.42 6.85
CA HIS A 300 -2.61 -4.19 5.42
C HIS A 300 -1.58 -5.16 4.82
N ILE A 301 -0.48 -5.45 5.55
CA ILE A 301 0.49 -6.46 5.14
C ILE A 301 -0.23 -7.80 4.89
N LEU A 302 -1.02 -8.26 5.86
CA LEU A 302 -1.76 -9.52 5.77
C LEU A 302 -2.79 -9.52 4.62
N ILE A 303 -3.55 -8.43 4.49
CA ILE A 303 -4.55 -8.25 3.42
C ILE A 303 -3.90 -8.36 2.05
N ASN A 304 -2.70 -7.81 1.86
CA ASN A 304 -2.02 -7.75 0.56
C ASN A 304 -1.31 -9.05 0.17
N ARG A 305 -1.19 -10.03 1.07
CA ARG A 305 -0.58 -11.33 0.74
C ARG A 305 -1.30 -12.04 -0.42
N ASP A 306 -0.52 -12.77 -1.22
CA ASP A 306 -1.01 -13.65 -2.28
C ASP A 306 -0.39 -15.04 -2.10
N GLY A 307 -1.06 -15.88 -1.30
CA GLY A 307 -0.48 -17.13 -0.82
C GLY A 307 0.76 -16.86 0.06
N PRO A 308 1.93 -17.48 -0.23
CA PRO A 308 3.15 -17.22 0.52
C PRO A 308 3.80 -15.88 0.17
N ALA A 309 3.43 -15.26 -0.96
CA ALA A 309 3.99 -13.97 -1.36
C ALA A 309 3.47 -12.85 -0.44
N ILE A 310 4.40 -12.05 0.08
CA ILE A 310 4.11 -10.76 0.71
C ILE A 310 4.21 -9.70 -0.39
N GLN A 311 3.24 -8.79 -0.46
CA GLN A 311 3.20 -7.74 -1.47
C GLN A 311 3.12 -6.37 -0.78
N PRO A 312 3.98 -5.40 -1.13
CA PRO A 312 4.01 -4.07 -0.49
C PRO A 312 2.68 -3.33 -0.55
N GLY A 313 1.89 -3.56 -1.61
CA GLY A 313 0.58 -2.94 -1.75
C GLY A 313 -0.34 -3.70 -2.69
N PRO A 314 -1.62 -3.35 -2.73
CA PRO A 314 -2.52 -3.87 -3.75
C PRO A 314 -2.26 -3.17 -5.10
N ARG A 315 -2.76 -3.77 -6.18
CA ARG A 315 -2.73 -3.19 -7.53
C ARG A 315 -1.30 -3.02 -8.08
N ARG A 316 -0.75 -1.81 -8.10
CA ARG A 316 0.55 -1.54 -8.78
C ARG A 316 1.73 -2.23 -8.10
N TYR A 317 1.66 -2.39 -6.78
CA TYR A 317 2.75 -2.93 -5.95
C TYR A 317 2.55 -4.41 -5.58
N THR A 318 2.22 -5.25 -6.57
CA THR A 318 1.91 -6.69 -6.39
C THR A 318 3.08 -7.64 -6.65
N ARG A 319 4.32 -7.18 -6.45
CA ARG A 319 5.53 -8.01 -6.62
C ARG A 319 6.24 -8.13 -5.27
N SER A 320 6.93 -9.24 -5.05
CA SER A 320 7.63 -9.49 -3.78
C SER A 320 9.07 -9.02 -3.90
N TRP A 321 9.33 -7.75 -3.56
CA TRP A 321 10.70 -7.31 -3.29
C TRP A 321 11.14 -7.87 -1.95
N VAL A 322 12.24 -8.62 -1.90
CA VAL A 322 12.70 -9.27 -0.66
C VAL A 322 12.92 -8.26 0.47
N ARG A 323 13.42 -7.06 0.13
CA ARG A 323 13.54 -5.89 1.01
C ARG A 323 12.25 -5.61 1.76
N ASP A 324 11.20 -5.27 1.01
CA ASP A 324 9.89 -4.91 1.54
C ASP A 324 9.30 -6.08 2.34
N CYS A 325 9.33 -7.29 1.76
CA CYS A 325 8.73 -8.48 2.33
C CYS A 325 9.34 -8.88 3.67
N VAL A 326 10.67 -8.80 3.79
CA VAL A 326 11.37 -9.14 5.03
C VAL A 326 11.11 -8.08 6.10
N ILE A 327 11.13 -6.79 5.76
CA ILE A 327 10.81 -5.71 6.72
C ILE A 327 9.36 -5.83 7.20
N MET A 328 8.41 -6.00 6.27
CA MET A 328 6.98 -6.21 6.59
C MET A 328 6.77 -7.49 7.40
N GLY A 329 7.47 -8.56 7.03
CA GLY A 329 7.42 -9.84 7.73
C GLY A 329 7.98 -9.80 9.14
N ALA A 330 9.08 -9.08 9.37
CA ALA A 330 9.65 -8.86 10.69
C ALA A 330 8.69 -8.03 11.56
N ALA A 331 8.02 -7.04 10.97
CA ALA A 331 6.97 -6.29 11.66
C ALA A 331 5.81 -7.20 12.08
N LEU A 332 5.37 -8.13 11.22
CA LEU A 332 4.39 -9.16 11.59
C LEU A 332 4.90 -10.10 12.69
N ALA A 333 6.17 -10.50 12.65
CA ALA A 333 6.75 -11.35 13.69
C ALA A 333 6.69 -10.66 15.07
N LYS A 334 6.92 -9.34 15.13
CA LYS A 334 6.83 -8.54 16.37
C LYS A 334 5.43 -8.45 16.97
N ILE A 335 4.37 -8.72 16.20
CA ILE A 335 2.99 -8.85 16.72
C ILE A 335 2.54 -10.31 16.89
N GLY A 336 3.49 -11.25 16.91
CA GLY A 336 3.21 -12.68 17.04
C GLY A 336 2.65 -13.35 15.78
N GLN A 337 2.72 -12.68 14.62
CA GLN A 337 2.28 -13.19 13.31
C GLN A 337 3.44 -13.62 12.41
N ALA A 338 4.46 -14.27 12.99
CA ALA A 338 5.67 -14.70 12.28
C ALA A 338 5.43 -15.71 11.15
N GLN A 339 4.28 -16.40 11.16
CA GLN A 339 3.94 -17.42 10.17
C GLN A 339 3.95 -16.88 8.73
N ALA A 340 3.51 -15.64 8.51
CA ALA A 340 3.51 -15.01 7.19
C ALA A 340 4.92 -14.91 6.59
N LEU A 341 5.90 -14.47 7.39
CA LEU A 341 7.29 -14.38 6.97
C LEU A 341 7.92 -15.77 6.79
N ARG A 342 7.58 -16.74 7.63
CA ARG A 342 8.05 -18.12 7.47
C ARG A 342 7.58 -18.74 6.15
N GLU A 343 6.30 -18.58 5.84
CA GLU A 343 5.72 -19.05 4.56
C GLU A 343 6.39 -18.37 3.37
N PHE A 344 6.62 -17.05 3.47
CA PHE A 344 7.35 -16.29 2.47
C PHE A 344 8.76 -16.84 2.26
N LEU A 345 9.57 -17.01 3.31
CA LEU A 345 10.96 -17.49 3.18
C LEU A 345 11.05 -18.91 2.63
N ASN A 346 10.14 -19.81 3.01
CA ASN A 346 10.05 -21.17 2.47
C ASN A 346 9.72 -21.20 0.97
N TRP A 347 8.92 -20.26 0.50
CA TRP A 347 8.66 -20.10 -0.93
C TRP A 347 9.84 -19.42 -1.63
N TYR A 348 10.37 -18.34 -1.05
CA TYR A 348 11.39 -17.50 -1.66
C TYR A 348 12.75 -18.22 -1.84
N VAL A 349 13.12 -19.10 -0.92
CA VAL A 349 14.39 -19.86 -0.98
C VAL A 349 14.52 -20.72 -2.24
N GLN A 350 13.39 -21.11 -2.85
CA GLN A 350 13.36 -21.91 -4.08
C GLN A 350 13.92 -21.16 -5.29
N PHE A 351 13.99 -19.82 -5.21
CA PHE A 351 14.50 -18.96 -6.27
C PHE A 351 15.96 -18.54 -6.07
N GLN A 352 16.62 -18.97 -4.98
CA GLN A 352 18.05 -18.73 -4.81
C GLN A 352 18.83 -19.43 -5.92
N HIS A 353 19.76 -18.72 -6.55
CA HIS A 353 20.60 -19.29 -7.59
C HIS A 353 21.62 -20.30 -6.98
N PRO A 354 22.13 -21.25 -7.79
CA PRO A 354 23.11 -22.22 -7.31
C PRO A 354 24.39 -21.61 -6.73
N ASN A 355 24.79 -20.42 -7.19
CA ASN A 355 25.96 -19.69 -6.70
C ASN A 355 25.72 -18.92 -5.39
N GLY A 356 24.50 -18.96 -4.84
CA GLY A 356 24.14 -18.25 -3.61
C GLY A 356 23.45 -16.90 -3.79
N HIS A 357 23.38 -16.38 -5.03
CA HIS A 357 22.67 -15.14 -5.31
C HIS A 357 21.18 -15.24 -4.93
N VAL A 358 20.70 -14.26 -4.18
CA VAL A 358 19.30 -14.14 -3.76
C VAL A 358 18.64 -13.08 -4.65
N PRO A 359 17.59 -13.41 -5.42
CA PRO A 359 16.94 -12.42 -6.27
C PRO A 359 16.29 -11.32 -5.45
N CYS A 360 16.38 -10.09 -5.93
CA CYS A 360 15.77 -8.92 -5.27
C CYS A 360 14.24 -8.90 -5.41
N VAL A 361 13.70 -9.44 -6.50
CA VAL A 361 12.26 -9.52 -6.76
C VAL A 361 11.84 -10.89 -7.27
N VAL A 362 10.73 -11.39 -6.72
CA VAL A 362 9.98 -12.50 -7.28
C VAL A 362 8.51 -12.11 -7.40
N ASP A 363 7.91 -12.37 -8.56
CA ASP A 363 6.49 -12.18 -8.82
C ASP A 363 5.86 -13.39 -9.52
N ARG A 364 4.63 -13.22 -10.03
CA ARG A 364 3.89 -14.29 -10.74
C ARG A 364 4.55 -14.70 -12.07
N ASP A 365 5.38 -13.83 -12.64
CA ASP A 365 6.11 -14.06 -13.89
C ASP A 365 7.52 -14.65 -13.62
N GLY A 366 7.95 -14.71 -12.35
CA GLY A 366 9.18 -15.35 -11.90
C GLY A 366 10.18 -14.38 -11.25
N VAL A 367 11.47 -14.68 -11.41
CA VAL A 367 12.57 -13.87 -10.89
C VAL A 367 12.85 -12.68 -11.81
N ASP A 368 12.98 -11.49 -11.23
CA ASP A 368 13.49 -10.30 -11.92
C ASP A 368 15.03 -10.34 -11.97
N SER A 369 15.63 -9.94 -13.10
CA SER A 369 17.08 -9.90 -13.28
C SER A 369 17.73 -8.59 -12.83
N LEU A 370 16.98 -7.69 -12.17
CA LEU A 370 17.52 -6.47 -11.59
C LEU A 370 18.62 -6.77 -10.55
N VAL A 371 19.72 -6.02 -10.63
CA VAL A 371 20.85 -6.14 -9.70
C VAL A 371 20.63 -5.20 -8.52
N GLU A 372 20.24 -5.77 -7.38
CA GLU A 372 20.24 -5.11 -6.07
C GLU A 372 21.02 -6.01 -5.11
N HIS A 373 22.06 -5.50 -4.44
CA HIS A 373 22.94 -6.35 -3.62
C HIS A 373 22.48 -6.47 -2.16
N ASP A 374 21.57 -5.61 -1.69
CA ASP A 374 20.93 -5.69 -0.37
C ASP A 374 20.12 -6.99 -0.15
N SER A 375 19.61 -7.59 -1.22
CA SER A 375 18.72 -8.76 -1.21
C SER A 375 19.25 -9.94 -0.38
N HIS A 376 20.56 -10.20 -0.46
CA HIS A 376 21.23 -11.30 0.21
C HIS A 376 21.20 -11.13 1.73
N GLY A 377 21.61 -9.94 2.20
CA GLY A 377 21.66 -9.62 3.61
C GLY A 377 20.27 -9.56 4.22
N GLN A 378 19.31 -9.00 3.47
CA GLN A 378 17.89 -8.98 3.85
C GLN A 378 17.32 -10.38 4.04
N TRP A 379 17.55 -11.29 3.09
CA TRP A 379 17.02 -12.64 3.19
C TRP A 379 17.61 -13.41 4.38
N ILE A 380 18.93 -13.32 4.60
CA ILE A 380 19.58 -13.94 5.77
C ILE A 380 19.02 -13.36 7.08
N TRP A 381 18.89 -12.03 7.15
CA TRP A 381 18.32 -11.36 8.32
C TRP A 381 16.87 -11.79 8.57
N GLY A 382 16.05 -11.97 7.51
CA GLY A 382 14.70 -12.51 7.63
C GLY A 382 14.63 -13.92 8.22
N VAL A 383 15.57 -14.81 7.85
CA VAL A 383 15.71 -16.14 8.48
C VAL A 383 16.03 -16.00 9.97
N SER A 384 16.91 -15.06 10.33
CA SER A 384 17.24 -14.75 11.72
C SER A 384 16.03 -14.21 12.49
N GLU A 385 15.23 -13.31 11.92
CA GLU A 385 14.01 -12.80 12.55
C GLU A 385 12.99 -13.91 12.84
N ILE A 386 12.83 -14.86 11.91
CA ILE A 386 11.98 -16.04 12.15
C ILE A 386 12.52 -16.91 13.26
N PHE A 387 13.84 -17.17 13.27
CA PHE A 387 14.46 -17.96 14.32
C PHE A 387 14.34 -17.25 15.68
N ARG A 388 14.51 -15.92 15.75
CA ARG A 388 14.29 -15.14 16.98
C ARG A 388 12.86 -15.27 17.48
N ALA A 389 11.88 -15.29 16.58
CA ALA A 389 10.46 -15.35 16.94
C ALA A 389 10.04 -16.67 17.60
N ASP A 390 10.57 -17.83 17.16
CA ASP A 390 10.10 -19.12 17.68
C ASP A 390 11.18 -20.17 18.02
N GLN A 391 12.46 -19.85 17.82
CA GLN A 391 13.61 -20.71 18.12
C GLN A 391 13.55 -22.09 17.43
N ASN A 392 12.86 -22.20 16.29
CA ASN A 392 12.68 -23.47 15.60
C ASN A 392 13.98 -23.93 14.89
N LEU A 393 14.70 -24.86 15.53
CA LEU A 393 15.95 -25.42 15.01
C LEU A 393 15.76 -26.23 13.72
N ASP A 394 14.61 -26.88 13.51
CA ASP A 394 14.39 -27.68 12.30
C ASP A 394 14.21 -26.77 11.07
N PHE A 395 13.52 -25.64 11.24
CA PHE A 395 13.46 -24.59 10.22
C PHE A 395 14.85 -24.01 9.95
N LEU A 396 15.62 -23.70 11.00
CA LEU A 396 16.95 -23.15 10.81
C LEU A 396 17.88 -24.13 10.07
N LYS A 397 17.86 -25.42 10.45
CA LYS A 397 18.63 -26.47 9.77
C LYS A 397 18.21 -26.63 8.31
N SER A 398 16.93 -26.51 7.98
CA SER A 398 16.47 -26.61 6.58
C SER A 398 16.91 -25.42 5.73
N MET A 399 17.01 -24.22 6.33
CA MET A 399 17.48 -23.01 5.65
C MET A 399 19.01 -22.88 5.58
N TRP A 400 19.73 -23.55 6.46
CA TRP A 400 21.18 -23.38 6.62
C TRP A 400 22.00 -23.50 5.33
N PRO A 401 21.79 -24.50 4.44
CA PRO A 401 22.55 -24.58 3.20
C PRO A 401 22.40 -23.32 2.32
N SER A 402 21.22 -22.71 2.32
CA SER A 402 20.94 -21.49 1.56
C SER A 402 21.49 -20.23 2.25
N VAL A 403 21.44 -20.16 3.58
CA VAL A 403 22.09 -19.11 4.38
C VAL A 403 23.59 -19.08 4.12
N LYS A 404 24.26 -20.24 4.20
CA LYS A 404 25.70 -20.34 3.94
C LYS A 404 26.06 -19.86 2.53
N ARG A 405 25.34 -20.33 1.49
CA ARG A 405 25.59 -19.88 0.11
C ARG A 405 25.37 -18.37 -0.07
N ALA A 406 24.35 -17.79 0.56
CA ALA A 406 24.10 -16.35 0.47
C ALA A 406 25.20 -15.53 1.16
N ALA A 407 25.68 -15.96 2.32
CA ALA A 407 26.79 -15.33 3.01
C ALA A 407 28.09 -15.43 2.21
N ASP A 408 28.40 -16.61 1.66
CA ASP A 408 29.58 -16.82 0.83
C ASP A 408 29.53 -15.95 -0.45
N TYR A 409 28.34 -15.81 -1.08
CA TYR A 409 28.13 -14.94 -2.23
C TYR A 409 28.34 -13.44 -1.90
N LEU A 410 27.89 -12.97 -0.73
CA LEU A 410 28.15 -11.61 -0.26
C LEU A 410 29.65 -11.33 -0.13
N LEU A 411 30.42 -12.29 0.41
CA LEU A 411 31.87 -12.16 0.48
C LEU A 411 32.52 -12.12 -0.91
N ASP A 412 32.02 -12.91 -1.87
CA ASP A 412 32.51 -12.89 -3.24
C ASP A 412 32.22 -11.56 -3.96
N LEU A 413 31.07 -10.93 -3.69
CA LEU A 413 30.79 -9.57 -4.15
C LEU A 413 31.79 -8.57 -3.56
N ARG A 414 31.95 -8.58 -2.23
CA ARG A 414 32.86 -7.65 -1.53
C ARG A 414 34.31 -7.79 -1.97
N LYS A 415 34.79 -9.02 -2.25
CA LYS A 415 36.14 -9.27 -2.76
C LYS A 415 36.46 -8.49 -4.04
N GLN A 416 35.46 -8.15 -4.86
CA GLN A 416 35.66 -7.35 -6.07
C GLN A 416 36.17 -5.93 -5.77
N ARG A 417 35.95 -5.43 -4.55
CA ARG A 417 36.40 -4.12 -4.06
C ARG A 417 37.58 -4.18 -3.09
N LEU A 418 38.10 -5.37 -2.83
CA LEU A 418 39.29 -5.61 -2.00
C LEU A 418 40.52 -5.86 -2.88
N THR A 419 40.80 -4.95 -3.81
CA THR A 419 41.94 -5.07 -4.73
C THR A 419 42.84 -3.84 -4.68
N ASP A 420 44.09 -4.00 -5.12
CA ASP A 420 45.07 -2.90 -5.22
C ASP A 420 44.56 -1.72 -6.05
N PHE A 421 43.66 -1.97 -7.01
CA PHE A 421 43.02 -0.91 -7.80
C PHE A 421 42.19 0.03 -6.92
N TYR A 422 41.40 -0.54 -6.01
CA TYR A 422 40.56 0.24 -5.09
C TYR A 422 41.34 0.86 -3.94
N GLN A 423 42.58 0.45 -3.68
CA GLN A 423 43.45 1.14 -2.73
C GLN A 423 44.03 2.46 -3.29
N GLN A 424 43.94 2.70 -4.60
CA GLN A 424 44.44 3.92 -5.21
C GLN A 424 43.61 5.14 -4.76
N PRO A 425 44.23 6.33 -4.53
CA PRO A 425 43.54 7.49 -3.96
C PRO A 425 42.23 7.90 -4.66
N LYS A 426 42.16 7.71 -5.99
CA LYS A 426 40.98 8.01 -6.80
C LYS A 426 39.80 7.06 -6.56
N HIS A 427 40.09 5.82 -6.20
CA HIS A 427 39.11 4.73 -6.05
C HIS A 427 38.92 4.29 -4.59
N ALA A 428 39.71 4.84 -3.66
CA ALA A 428 39.72 4.49 -2.25
C ALA A 428 38.38 4.68 -1.52
N ALA A 429 37.46 5.49 -2.03
CA ALA A 429 36.11 5.56 -1.48
C ALA A 429 35.28 4.30 -1.77
N CYS A 430 35.62 3.50 -2.78
CA CYS A 430 34.89 2.27 -3.10
C CYS A 430 35.53 1.01 -2.48
N TYR A 431 36.67 1.15 -1.78
CA TYR A 431 37.39 0.00 -1.23
C TYR A 431 36.57 -0.72 -0.17
N GLY A 432 36.48 -2.05 -0.28
CA GLY A 432 35.79 -2.89 0.70
C GLY A 432 34.26 -2.80 0.70
N LEU A 433 33.65 -2.02 -0.20
CA LEU A 433 32.20 -1.93 -0.40
C LEU A 433 31.66 -3.07 -1.29
N LEU A 434 30.35 -3.18 -1.39
CA LEU A 434 29.71 -3.96 -2.46
C LEU A 434 29.81 -3.23 -3.82
N PRO A 435 29.80 -3.96 -4.94
CA PRO A 435 29.80 -3.37 -6.27
C PRO A 435 28.59 -2.47 -6.54
N GLU A 436 28.62 -1.75 -7.67
CA GLU A 436 27.53 -0.89 -8.06
C GLU A 436 26.24 -1.67 -8.32
N SER A 437 25.12 -1.16 -7.80
CA SER A 437 23.81 -1.77 -7.96
C SER A 437 22.74 -0.71 -8.22
N ALA A 438 21.58 -1.15 -8.69
CA ALA A 438 20.40 -0.32 -8.86
C ALA A 438 19.54 -0.24 -7.58
N SER A 439 20.14 -0.53 -6.42
CA SER A 439 19.44 -0.67 -5.15
C SER A 439 18.81 0.61 -4.65
N HIS A 440 17.62 0.44 -4.05
CA HIS A 440 16.63 1.47 -3.73
C HIS A 440 16.22 2.34 -4.94
N GLU A 441 14.96 2.79 -4.96
CA GLU A 441 14.30 3.29 -6.18
C GLU A 441 14.95 4.54 -6.82
N GLY A 442 15.96 5.13 -6.17
CA GLY A 442 16.71 6.31 -6.64
C GLY A 442 17.79 5.99 -7.68
N TYR A 443 18.30 4.76 -7.75
CA TYR A 443 19.51 4.42 -8.53
C TYR A 443 19.26 3.57 -9.78
N LEU A 444 18.00 3.36 -10.17
CA LEU A 444 17.62 2.59 -11.36
C LEU A 444 18.27 3.09 -12.67
N ALA A 445 18.51 4.41 -12.78
CA ALA A 445 19.07 5.01 -13.99
C ALA A 445 20.60 4.85 -14.09
N HIS A 446 21.30 4.85 -12.96
CA HIS A 446 22.74 4.66 -12.89
C HIS A 446 23.10 3.90 -11.61
N PRO A 447 23.53 2.64 -11.72
CA PRO A 447 24.04 1.90 -10.57
C PRO A 447 25.20 2.61 -9.88
N VAL A 448 25.24 2.54 -8.55
CA VAL A 448 26.23 3.21 -7.69
C VAL A 448 26.67 2.31 -6.55
N HIS A 449 27.79 2.63 -5.90
CA HIS A 449 28.17 2.04 -4.62
C HIS A 449 27.25 2.62 -3.54
N SER A 450 26.17 1.89 -3.27
CA SER A 450 25.11 2.30 -2.36
C SER A 450 25.39 1.83 -0.93
N TYR A 451 25.48 2.77 0.02
CA TYR A 451 25.67 2.39 1.42
C TYR A 451 24.47 1.62 1.99
N TRP A 452 23.29 1.76 1.37
CA TRP A 452 22.12 0.94 1.68
C TRP A 452 22.45 -0.56 1.55
N ASP A 453 23.12 -0.95 0.46
CA ASP A 453 23.53 -2.33 0.22
C ASP A 453 24.56 -2.78 1.25
N ASP A 454 25.52 -1.90 1.54
CA ASP A 454 26.61 -2.22 2.45
C ASP A 454 26.07 -2.52 3.86
N PHE A 455 25.19 -1.67 4.41
CA PHE A 455 24.59 -1.91 5.71
C PHE A 455 23.75 -3.19 5.76
N TRP A 456 23.03 -3.53 4.69
CA TRP A 456 22.33 -4.81 4.60
C TRP A 456 23.29 -5.99 4.51
N GLY A 457 24.37 -5.87 3.75
CA GLY A 457 25.42 -6.89 3.66
C GLY A 457 26.08 -7.15 5.02
N ILE A 458 26.42 -6.10 5.76
CA ILE A 458 26.97 -6.19 7.12
C ILE A 458 25.99 -6.90 8.05
N ARG A 459 24.73 -6.42 8.14
CA ARG A 459 23.71 -7.05 9.00
C ARG A 459 23.39 -8.49 8.59
N GLY A 460 23.49 -8.80 7.30
CA GLY A 460 23.39 -10.15 6.77
C GLY A 460 24.47 -11.08 7.29
N LEU A 461 25.74 -10.64 7.26
CA LEU A 461 26.88 -11.40 7.79
C LEU A 461 26.82 -11.56 9.32
N GLU A 462 26.41 -10.53 10.05
CA GLU A 462 26.16 -10.62 11.49
C GLU A 462 25.09 -11.68 11.81
N ALA A 463 23.96 -11.63 11.10
CA ALA A 463 22.89 -12.63 11.24
C ALA A 463 23.36 -14.03 10.86
N ALA A 464 24.14 -14.19 9.79
CA ALA A 464 24.72 -15.48 9.40
C ALA A 464 25.63 -16.03 10.51
N ALA A 465 26.46 -15.17 11.12
CA ALA A 465 27.36 -15.55 12.21
C ALA A 465 26.61 -15.99 13.47
N GLU A 466 25.52 -15.29 13.83
CA GLU A 466 24.64 -15.67 14.94
C GLU A 466 24.00 -17.05 14.70
N LEU A 467 23.42 -17.25 13.52
CA LEU A 467 22.79 -18.51 13.13
C LEU A 467 23.80 -19.68 13.09
N ALA A 468 25.01 -19.42 12.61
CA ALA A 468 26.12 -20.39 12.61
C ALA A 468 26.46 -20.84 14.04
N ALA A 469 26.56 -19.89 14.99
CA ALA A 469 26.84 -20.19 16.38
C ALA A 469 25.76 -21.08 17.01
N VAL A 470 24.48 -20.77 16.75
CA VAL A 470 23.33 -21.56 17.22
C VAL A 470 23.40 -23.02 16.74
N LEU A 471 23.83 -23.24 15.50
CA LEU A 471 23.98 -24.59 14.92
C LEU A 471 25.30 -25.28 15.28
N GLY A 472 26.21 -24.61 15.98
CA GLY A 472 27.52 -25.13 16.37
C GLY A 472 28.63 -24.96 15.32
N TYR A 473 28.39 -24.24 14.23
CA TYR A 473 29.39 -23.94 13.19
C TYR A 473 30.30 -22.77 13.62
N SER A 474 31.17 -23.04 14.58
CA SER A 474 31.98 -22.01 15.25
C SER A 474 33.01 -21.33 14.32
N GLU A 475 33.54 -22.07 13.34
CA GLU A 475 34.48 -21.52 12.35
C GLU A 475 33.78 -20.51 11.42
N ASP A 476 32.66 -20.89 10.81
CA ASP A 476 31.84 -20.00 9.98
C ASP A 476 31.38 -18.77 10.80
N SER A 477 30.92 -18.99 12.04
CA SER A 477 30.49 -17.90 12.94
C SER A 477 31.60 -16.88 13.18
N THR A 478 32.80 -17.35 13.51
CA THR A 478 33.95 -16.47 13.78
C THR A 478 34.39 -15.75 12.50
N ALA A 479 34.45 -16.45 11.37
CA ALA A 479 34.85 -15.88 10.10
C ALA A 479 33.91 -14.76 9.65
N TRP A 480 32.60 -15.02 9.62
CA TRP A 480 31.61 -14.04 9.18
C TRP A 480 31.47 -12.86 10.13
N LYS A 481 31.62 -13.07 11.45
CA LYS A 481 31.68 -11.96 12.41
C LYS A 481 32.89 -11.05 12.15
N ASN A 482 34.06 -11.62 11.86
CA ASN A 482 35.24 -10.83 11.52
C ASN A 482 35.06 -10.07 10.20
N GLU A 483 34.49 -10.72 9.18
CA GLU A 483 34.20 -10.06 7.90
C GLU A 483 33.16 -8.94 8.04
N ALA A 484 32.11 -9.11 8.85
CA ALA A 484 31.13 -8.07 9.13
C ALA A 484 31.80 -6.83 9.78
N ASN A 485 32.69 -7.04 10.76
CA ASN A 485 33.42 -5.95 11.41
C ASN A 485 34.36 -5.21 10.44
N LEU A 486 35.08 -5.94 9.58
CA LEU A 486 35.95 -5.35 8.56
C LEU A 486 35.13 -4.57 7.53
N PHE A 487 33.99 -5.12 7.12
CA PHE A 487 33.10 -4.48 6.16
C PHE A 487 32.48 -3.20 6.72
N LEU A 488 32.06 -3.21 7.99
CA LEU A 488 31.61 -2.00 8.67
C LEU A 488 32.71 -0.93 8.74
N ALA A 489 33.93 -1.31 9.11
CA ALA A 489 35.06 -0.38 9.18
C ALA A 489 35.36 0.26 7.81
N ASP A 490 35.34 -0.52 6.73
CA ASP A 490 35.54 -0.01 5.36
C ASP A 490 34.38 0.92 4.94
N THR A 491 33.14 0.58 5.29
CA THR A 491 31.94 1.39 4.99
C THR A 491 32.01 2.74 5.68
N ILE A 492 32.32 2.78 6.98
CA ILE A 492 32.47 4.04 7.72
C ILE A 492 33.66 4.87 7.21
N SER A 493 34.77 4.23 6.84
CA SER A 493 35.91 4.88 6.22
C SER A 493 35.53 5.54 4.88
N SER A 494 34.76 4.84 4.05
CA SER A 494 34.24 5.36 2.80
C SER A 494 33.33 6.58 3.00
N ILE A 495 32.34 6.48 3.89
CA ILE A 495 31.44 7.59 4.25
C ILE A 495 32.26 8.82 4.67
N GLY A 496 33.23 8.64 5.57
CA GLY A 496 34.11 9.71 6.03
C GLY A 496 34.92 10.34 4.89
N LYS A 497 35.42 9.52 3.97
CA LYS A 497 36.15 10.00 2.79
C LYS A 497 35.26 10.79 1.85
N VAL A 498 34.05 10.33 1.54
CA VAL A 498 33.11 11.04 0.66
C VAL A 498 32.70 12.37 1.28
N ILE A 499 32.40 12.40 2.59
CA ILE A 499 32.11 13.63 3.33
C ILE A 499 33.28 14.61 3.22
N ALA A 500 34.52 14.16 3.42
CA ALA A 500 35.71 15.01 3.35
C ALA A 500 35.98 15.53 1.92
N ASP A 501 35.95 14.65 0.92
CA ASP A 501 36.26 14.98 -0.48
C ASP A 501 35.20 15.91 -1.09
N ARG A 502 33.92 15.73 -0.71
CA ARG A 502 32.78 16.52 -1.20
C ARG A 502 32.39 17.68 -0.28
N LYS A 503 33.01 17.78 0.90
CA LYS A 503 32.72 18.80 1.93
C LYS A 503 31.25 18.81 2.34
N LEU A 504 30.72 17.63 2.64
CA LEU A 504 29.33 17.46 3.05
C LEU A 504 29.16 17.72 4.55
N ASP A 505 27.94 18.10 4.92
CA ASP A 505 27.48 18.23 6.30
C ASP A 505 26.35 17.23 6.62
N TYR A 506 26.23 16.17 5.82
CA TYR A 506 25.24 15.10 5.96
C TYR A 506 25.86 13.73 5.62
N ILE A 507 25.16 12.64 5.96
CA ILE A 507 25.55 11.29 5.55
C ILE A 507 25.11 11.05 4.10
N PRO A 508 26.04 10.86 3.14
CA PRO A 508 25.69 10.59 1.74
C PRO A 508 25.01 9.24 1.56
N GLY A 509 24.14 9.11 0.54
CA GLY A 509 23.50 7.84 0.16
C GLY A 509 24.37 6.90 -0.68
N SER A 510 25.37 7.44 -1.37
CA SER A 510 26.27 6.69 -2.26
C SER A 510 27.63 7.37 -2.43
N VAL A 511 28.62 6.64 -2.97
CA VAL A 511 29.94 7.20 -3.29
C VAL A 511 29.88 8.16 -4.48
N GLU A 512 29.21 7.76 -5.56
CA GLU A 512 29.20 8.48 -6.83
C GLU A 512 28.43 9.79 -6.74
N TRP A 513 27.20 9.74 -6.22
CA TRP A 513 26.30 10.90 -6.21
C TRP A 513 26.48 11.74 -4.96
N ALA A 514 26.97 11.16 -3.86
CA ALA A 514 27.16 11.85 -2.60
C ALA A 514 25.89 12.60 -2.16
N ASP A 515 24.75 12.01 -2.45
CA ASP A 515 23.44 12.63 -2.42
C ASP A 515 22.84 12.63 -1.03
N PHE A 516 22.02 13.65 -0.75
CA PHE A 516 21.18 13.71 0.43
C PHE A 516 19.97 12.78 0.20
N ASP A 517 20.15 11.49 0.51
CA ASP A 517 19.07 10.50 0.47
C ASP A 517 18.79 9.96 1.90
N PRO A 518 17.79 10.53 2.60
CA PRO A 518 17.39 10.04 3.91
C PRO A 518 16.83 8.61 3.85
N THR A 519 16.38 8.13 2.68
CA THR A 519 15.95 6.73 2.49
C THR A 519 17.12 5.78 2.61
N ALA A 520 18.20 6.09 1.89
CA ALA A 520 19.41 5.27 1.82
C ALA A 520 20.12 5.13 3.18
N THR A 521 19.94 6.12 4.07
CA THR A 521 20.57 6.18 5.39
C THR A 521 19.62 5.76 6.52
N ALA A 522 18.30 5.82 6.30
CA ALA A 522 17.29 5.42 7.27
C ALA A 522 17.38 3.96 7.71
N ASN A 523 17.76 3.03 6.83
CA ASN A 523 17.88 1.63 7.22
C ASN A 523 18.97 1.43 8.27
N ALA A 524 20.13 2.07 8.08
CA ALA A 524 21.25 2.00 9.01
C ALA A 524 20.83 2.44 10.41
N ILE A 525 20.04 3.51 10.51
CA ILE A 525 19.61 4.09 11.78
C ILE A 525 18.44 3.29 12.39
N ALA A 526 17.37 3.08 11.62
CA ALA A 526 16.07 2.65 12.15
C ALA A 526 15.84 1.15 12.15
N LEU A 527 16.44 0.44 11.19
CA LEU A 527 16.19 -0.97 10.95
C LEU A 527 17.36 -1.83 11.43
N LEU A 528 18.57 -1.33 11.21
CA LEU A 528 19.80 -2.09 11.33
C LEU A 528 20.68 -1.63 12.49
N ASP A 529 20.29 -0.60 13.26
CA ASP A 529 20.93 -0.24 14.54
C ASP A 529 22.44 0.13 14.42
N PHE A 530 22.82 0.81 13.34
CA PHE A 530 24.16 1.34 13.05
C PHE A 530 24.29 2.84 13.31
N ALA A 531 23.34 3.45 14.04
CA ALA A 531 23.36 4.89 14.31
C ALA A 531 24.64 5.33 15.05
N ASP A 532 25.11 4.51 15.99
CA ASP A 532 26.30 4.78 16.80
C ASP A 532 27.62 4.68 16.00
N ASP A 533 27.61 4.00 14.85
CA ASP A 533 28.78 3.86 13.97
C ASP A 533 28.93 5.03 12.99
N LEU A 534 27.85 5.80 12.76
CA LEU A 534 27.82 6.90 11.81
C LEU A 534 28.49 8.17 12.39
N PRO A 535 29.11 9.02 11.54
CA PRO A 535 29.60 10.33 11.95
C PRO A 535 28.49 11.20 12.60
N ALA A 536 28.60 11.45 13.91
CA ALA A 536 27.54 12.10 14.69
C ALA A 536 27.12 13.49 14.16
N ALA A 537 28.08 14.39 13.89
CA ALA A 537 27.73 15.74 13.45
C ALA A 537 27.02 15.79 12.08
N PRO A 538 27.50 15.08 11.03
CA PRO A 538 26.73 14.93 9.78
C PRO A 538 25.37 14.26 9.97
N LEU A 539 25.27 13.25 10.84
CA LEU A 539 24.01 12.58 11.14
C LEU A 539 23.01 13.55 11.77
N ASP A 540 23.40 14.28 12.81
CA ASP A 540 22.54 15.26 13.51
C ASP A 540 22.06 16.36 12.57
N HIS A 541 22.95 16.89 11.72
CA HIS A 541 22.60 17.94 10.77
C HIS A 541 21.66 17.43 9.67
N MET A 542 21.87 16.20 9.19
CA MET A 542 20.95 15.54 8.26
C MET A 542 19.55 15.41 8.85
N LEU A 543 19.45 14.92 10.09
CA LEU A 543 18.18 14.75 10.81
C LEU A 543 17.50 16.10 11.08
N GLY A 544 18.26 17.12 11.48
CA GLY A 544 17.74 18.48 11.67
C GLY A 544 17.16 19.07 10.38
N THR A 545 17.90 18.98 9.29
CA THR A 545 17.46 19.43 7.96
C THR A 545 16.16 18.73 7.53
N TYR A 546 16.08 17.43 7.78
CA TYR A 546 14.90 16.63 7.49
C TYR A 546 13.67 17.10 8.28
N LEU A 547 13.81 17.24 9.61
CA LEU A 547 12.74 17.66 10.51
C LEU A 547 12.24 19.08 10.18
N ASP A 548 13.12 19.98 9.81
CA ASP A 548 12.75 21.33 9.39
C ASP A 548 11.93 21.32 8.09
N GLY A 549 12.33 20.50 7.12
CA GLY A 549 11.57 20.30 5.89
C GLY A 549 10.17 19.74 6.17
N PHE A 550 10.07 18.74 7.05
CA PHE A 550 8.80 18.16 7.46
C PHE A 550 7.88 19.18 8.15
N ARG A 551 8.39 19.94 9.12
CA ARG A 551 7.63 20.98 9.83
C ARG A 551 7.09 22.05 8.89
N LYS A 552 7.89 22.50 7.91
CA LYS A 552 7.45 23.45 6.87
C LYS A 552 6.30 22.90 6.03
N ASN A 553 6.37 21.62 5.65
CA ASN A 553 5.33 20.97 4.86
C ASN A 553 4.01 20.79 5.63
N ILE A 554 4.09 20.47 6.92
CA ILE A 554 2.90 20.41 7.78
C ILE A 554 2.28 21.80 7.94
N ALA A 555 3.09 22.82 8.25
CA ALA A 555 2.60 24.19 8.42
C ALA A 555 1.89 24.71 7.16
N ALA A 556 2.37 24.35 5.97
CA ALA A 556 1.73 24.71 4.70
C ALA A 556 0.34 24.07 4.52
N LYS A 557 0.11 22.85 5.02
CA LYS A 557 -1.22 22.20 4.99
C LYS A 557 -2.26 22.92 5.86
N PHE A 558 -1.86 23.57 6.96
CA PHE A 558 -2.78 24.25 7.88
C PHE A 558 -3.13 25.69 7.47
N HIS A 559 -2.39 26.31 6.54
CA HIS A 559 -2.59 27.71 6.11
C HIS A 559 -3.33 27.87 4.76
N GLY A 560 -4.00 26.83 4.26
CA GLY A 560 -4.95 26.98 3.15
C GLY A 560 -4.34 27.27 1.78
N SER A 561 -3.07 26.92 1.51
CA SER A 561 -2.56 26.95 0.14
C SER A 561 -3.29 25.91 -0.71
N THR A 562 -3.97 26.34 -1.77
CA THR A 562 -4.76 25.52 -2.72
C THR A 562 -3.92 24.57 -3.57
N THR A 563 -2.64 24.39 -3.26
CA THR A 563 -1.80 23.35 -3.85
C THR A 563 -1.66 22.26 -2.78
N PRO A 564 -2.37 21.13 -2.89
CA PRO A 564 -2.08 19.99 -2.03
C PRO A 564 -0.62 19.60 -2.30
N PRO A 565 0.22 19.37 -1.29
CA PRO A 565 1.48 18.68 -1.56
C PRO A 565 1.09 17.33 -2.18
N THR A 566 1.51 17.10 -3.43
CA THR A 566 1.34 15.88 -4.25
C THR A 566 2.03 14.64 -3.67
N LYS A 567 2.34 14.71 -2.38
CA LYS A 567 3.21 13.83 -1.62
C LYS A 567 2.32 12.98 -0.70
N SER A 568 1.99 11.78 -1.18
CA SER A 568 1.31 10.75 -0.39
C SER A 568 2.27 10.16 0.63
N VAL A 569 1.89 10.05 1.91
CA VAL A 569 2.57 9.19 2.89
C VAL A 569 2.04 7.78 2.67
N SER A 570 2.84 6.86 2.11
CA SER A 570 2.36 5.53 1.67
C SER A 570 2.69 4.38 2.63
N SER A 571 3.48 4.62 3.68
CA SER A 571 3.75 3.64 4.74
C SER A 571 4.13 4.37 6.02
N VAL A 572 3.91 3.78 7.19
CA VAL A 572 4.43 4.26 8.48
C VAL A 572 4.99 3.01 9.16
N HIS A 573 6.31 2.91 9.28
CA HIS A 573 6.94 1.78 9.95
C HIS A 573 7.41 2.18 11.35
N SER A 574 6.72 1.74 12.39
CA SER A 574 7.14 1.96 13.77
C SER A 574 8.13 0.87 14.21
N PHE A 575 9.33 1.26 14.67
CA PHE A 575 10.28 0.31 15.27
C PHE A 575 10.61 0.69 16.72
N VAL A 576 10.63 -0.32 17.58
CA VAL A 576 11.18 -0.26 18.95
C VAL A 576 12.44 -1.13 18.96
N SER A 577 13.61 -0.52 19.12
CA SER A 577 14.89 -1.23 19.33
C SER A 577 14.96 -1.75 20.77
N GLY A 578 15.40 -3.00 20.94
CA GLY A 578 15.27 -3.80 22.16
C GLY A 578 16.58 -4.06 22.93
N LYS A 579 17.63 -3.25 22.78
CA LYS A 579 18.81 -3.34 23.68
C LYS A 579 18.76 -2.22 24.71
N GLU A 580 18.87 -2.60 25.98
CA GLU A 580 18.99 -1.79 27.20
C GLU A 580 18.51 -0.33 27.09
N MET A 581 17.38 -0.01 27.74
CA MET A 581 16.88 1.36 27.92
C MET A 581 17.97 2.29 28.46
N ARG A 582 18.67 2.96 27.56
CA ARG A 582 19.39 4.22 27.78
C ARG A 582 18.52 5.36 27.21
N PRO A 583 18.75 6.63 27.62
CA PRO A 583 17.82 7.74 27.37
C PRO A 583 17.60 8.14 25.91
N THR A 584 18.31 7.53 24.96
CA THR A 584 18.34 7.86 23.53
C THR A 584 17.62 6.82 22.65
N SER A 585 16.50 6.27 23.14
CA SER A 585 15.64 5.42 22.29
C SER A 585 14.86 6.29 21.30
N TYR A 586 15.20 6.22 20.02
CA TYR A 586 14.45 6.87 18.95
C TYR A 586 13.27 5.99 18.52
N LEU A 587 12.04 6.52 18.58
CA LEU A 587 10.89 5.92 17.91
C LEU A 587 10.94 6.36 16.45
N ILE A 588 11.33 5.44 15.57
CA ILE A 588 11.55 5.77 14.16
C ILE A 588 10.34 5.34 13.34
N PHE A 589 9.68 6.29 12.67
CA PHE A 589 8.61 6.06 11.71
C PHE A 589 9.14 6.29 10.30
N SER A 590 9.46 5.24 9.55
CA SER A 590 9.78 5.44 8.13
C SER A 590 8.50 5.51 7.30
N TYR A 591 8.43 6.45 6.35
CA TYR A 591 7.36 6.59 5.39
C TYR A 591 7.88 6.83 3.98
N GLN A 592 7.34 6.13 2.99
CA GLN A 592 7.59 6.47 1.59
C GLN A 592 6.71 7.65 1.16
N ILE A 593 7.31 8.60 0.42
CA ILE A 593 6.56 9.61 -0.34
C ILE A 593 6.82 9.42 -1.83
N ALA A 594 5.77 9.08 -2.58
CA ALA A 594 5.78 9.17 -4.02
C ALA A 594 5.45 10.62 -4.45
N ASP A 595 6.34 11.26 -5.21
CA ASP A 595 6.04 12.49 -5.94
C ASP A 595 5.43 12.12 -7.29
N LEU A 596 4.13 12.39 -7.45
CA LEU A 596 3.35 11.99 -8.63
C LEU A 596 3.34 13.06 -9.73
N SER A 597 4.13 14.14 -9.61
CA SER A 597 4.02 15.32 -10.48
C SER A 597 4.92 15.32 -11.73
N SER A 598 5.91 14.43 -11.85
CA SER A 598 6.81 14.41 -13.02
C SER A 598 6.69 13.12 -13.81
N GLY A 599 6.09 13.19 -14.98
CA GLY A 599 6.29 12.20 -16.02
C GLY A 599 7.80 12.03 -16.26
N ILE A 600 8.28 10.80 -16.11
CA ILE A 600 9.59 10.30 -16.57
C ILE A 600 10.80 10.52 -15.63
N ASN A 601 10.78 11.30 -14.54
CA ASN A 601 11.89 11.32 -13.55
C ASN A 601 11.44 11.83 -12.16
N GLY A 602 10.62 11.05 -11.44
CA GLY A 602 10.16 11.42 -10.10
C GLY A 602 11.21 11.18 -9.02
N ARG A 603 11.70 12.25 -8.38
CA ARG A 603 12.40 12.15 -7.09
C ARG A 603 11.40 11.67 -6.04
N LYS A 604 11.53 10.43 -5.61
CA LYS A 604 10.86 9.91 -4.41
C LYS A 604 11.64 10.38 -3.19
N SER A 605 10.95 10.80 -2.14
CA SER A 605 11.58 11.14 -0.87
C SER A 605 11.02 10.20 0.19
N ALA A 606 11.80 9.26 0.73
CA ALA A 606 11.38 8.62 1.97
C ALA A 606 11.65 9.56 3.14
N GLY A 607 10.87 9.35 4.18
CA GLY A 607 10.94 10.10 5.41
C GLY A 607 11.13 9.18 6.60
N VAL A 608 11.82 9.67 7.62
CA VAL A 608 12.00 9.03 8.92
C VAL A 608 11.57 10.03 9.98
N MET A 609 10.50 9.75 10.72
CA MET A 609 10.14 10.52 11.92
C MET A 609 10.87 9.89 13.09
N LEU A 610 11.79 10.60 13.72
CA LEU A 610 12.39 10.20 14.98
C LEU A 610 11.64 10.91 16.10
N ALA A 611 10.87 10.19 16.91
CA ALA A 611 10.34 10.72 18.16
C ALA A 611 11.40 10.52 19.26
N HIS A 612 11.92 11.63 19.77
CA HIS A 612 12.69 11.70 21.01
C HIS A 612 11.72 11.50 22.19
N PRO A 613 12.12 10.88 23.31
CA PRO A 613 11.24 10.71 24.48
C PRO A 613 10.69 12.01 25.13
N ASP A 614 11.08 13.18 24.61
CA ASP A 614 10.57 14.51 25.04
C ASP A 614 9.62 15.16 24.01
N ILE A 615 9.21 14.44 22.94
CA ILE A 615 8.31 14.91 21.88
C ILE A 615 6.97 14.18 21.92
#